data_AF-S8B829-F1
#
_entry.id   AF-S8B829-F1
#
_cell.length_a   1.000
_cell.length_b   1.000
_cell.length_c   1.000
_cell.angle_alpha   90.00
_cell.angle_beta   90.00
_cell.angle_gamma   90.00
#
_symmetry.space_group_name_H-M   'P 1'
#
loop_
_entity.id
_entity.type
_entity.pdbx_description
1 polymer ?
#
loop_
_entity_poly.entity_id
_entity_poly.type
_entity_poly.pdbx_seq_one_letter_code
_entity_poly.pdbx_strand_id
1 'polypeptide(L)'
;MLERTEDFEDWFGDVCQILKKKGLYRLVDPKCDRPKVTSAEAETWVEHSYAIQMWLQQSVSKEIDAMVKAMRFRYEFADEYVISLKKALYTTGFIPSKKKVTRVLRTYRADYPSAIDFVHKFCSAYTKATEEVRLAPGMIVSLLLDELQSDILTFIAARLADYSNRYENIVKITAPDLFRTFTEVIHELEIASTLPTNFAIILTIFLILILIN
;
A
#
# COMPACT_ATOMS: atom_id res chain seq x y z
N MET A 1 -4.75 20.20 -7.16
CA MET A 1 -5.83 20.37 -6.17
C MET A 1 -6.08 19.02 -5.51
N LEU A 2 -6.27 18.96 -4.19
CA LEU A 2 -6.57 17.72 -3.48
C LEU A 2 -8.06 17.43 -3.56
N GLU A 3 -8.46 16.54 -4.46
CA GLU A 3 -9.87 16.17 -4.65
C GLU A 3 -10.26 14.90 -3.91
N ARG A 4 -9.36 13.91 -3.93
CA ARG A 4 -9.54 12.62 -3.28
C ARG A 4 -8.57 12.49 -2.13
N THR A 5 -9.02 11.89 -1.04
CA THR A 5 -8.19 11.71 0.16
C THR A 5 -6.95 10.87 -0.13
N GLU A 6 -7.03 9.93 -1.08
CA GLU A 6 -5.92 9.07 -1.55
C GLU A 6 -4.69 9.77 -2.10
N ASP A 7 -4.90 10.94 -2.66
CA ASP A 7 -3.86 11.73 -3.31
C ASP A 7 -3.13 12.64 -2.33
N PHE A 8 -3.42 12.56 -1.02
CA PHE A 8 -2.87 13.47 -0.01
C PHE A 8 -1.34 13.53 -0.01
N GLU A 9 -0.66 12.39 -0.05
CA GLU A 9 0.82 12.36 0.01
C GLU A 9 1.45 12.95 -1.25
N ASP A 10 0.87 12.70 -2.42
CA ASP A 10 1.37 13.22 -3.70
C ASP A 10 1.11 14.72 -3.79
N TRP A 11 -0.11 15.15 -3.45
CA TRP A 11 -0.47 16.57 -3.32
C TRP A 11 0.44 17.30 -2.31
N PHE A 12 0.68 16.70 -1.14
CA PHE A 12 1.53 17.33 -0.12
C PHE A 12 3.00 17.38 -0.57
N GLY A 13 3.45 16.36 -1.32
CA GLY A 13 4.73 16.36 -2.01
C GLY A 13 4.86 17.55 -2.97
N ASP A 14 3.86 17.77 -3.81
CA ASP A 14 3.81 18.90 -4.76
C ASP A 14 3.80 20.25 -4.05
N VAL A 15 2.98 20.40 -3.00
CA VAL A 15 2.96 21.57 -2.11
C VAL A 15 4.35 21.85 -1.56
N CYS A 16 5.01 20.84 -1.01
CA CYS A 16 6.36 20.96 -0.47
C CYS A 16 7.36 21.40 -1.54
N GLN A 17 7.27 20.86 -2.76
CA GLN A 17 8.14 21.27 -3.87
C GLN A 17 7.93 22.73 -4.28
N ILE A 18 6.68 23.17 -4.39
CA ILE A 18 6.34 24.57 -4.70
C ILE A 18 6.90 25.52 -3.65
N LEU A 19 6.69 25.20 -2.37
CA LEU A 19 7.19 26.02 -1.26
C LEU A 19 8.71 25.99 -1.14
N LYS A 20 9.36 24.85 -1.44
CA LYS A 20 10.83 24.74 -1.47
C LYS A 20 11.45 25.70 -2.47
N LYS A 21 10.87 25.82 -3.67
CA LYS A 21 11.34 26.78 -4.71
C LYS A 21 11.27 28.24 -4.26
N LYS A 22 10.43 28.55 -3.27
CA LYS A 22 10.28 29.89 -2.68
C LYS A 22 11.00 30.06 -1.34
N GLY A 23 11.66 29.03 -0.82
CA GLY A 23 12.28 29.05 0.52
C GLY A 23 11.27 28.99 1.68
N LEU A 24 10.00 28.68 1.41
CA LEU A 24 8.90 28.75 2.38
C LEU A 24 8.46 27.39 2.95
N TYR A 25 9.11 26.29 2.54
CA TYR A 25 8.68 24.94 2.91
C TYR A 25 8.66 24.65 4.41
N ARG A 26 9.43 25.41 5.21
CA ARG A 26 9.46 25.27 6.67
C ARG A 26 8.17 25.75 7.33
N LEU A 27 7.37 26.59 6.66
CA LEU A 27 6.11 27.12 7.19
C LEU A 27 5.00 26.06 7.27
N VAL A 28 5.14 24.95 6.54
CA VAL A 28 4.21 23.81 6.58
C VAL A 28 4.77 22.61 7.35
N ASP A 29 6.00 22.70 7.86
CA ASP A 29 6.63 21.63 8.62
C ASP A 29 6.37 21.82 10.12
N PRO A 30 5.53 20.98 10.75
CA PRO A 30 5.20 21.12 12.16
C PRO A 30 6.36 20.80 13.11
N LYS A 31 7.49 20.29 12.59
CA LYS A 31 8.72 20.08 13.36
C LYS A 31 9.64 21.30 13.37
N CYS A 32 9.35 22.30 12.55
CA CYS A 32 10.11 23.54 12.56
C CYS A 32 9.59 24.43 13.68
N ASP A 33 10.50 24.88 14.55
CA ASP A 33 10.14 25.84 15.59
C ASP A 33 9.67 27.16 14.96
N ARG A 34 8.59 27.71 15.52
CA ARG A 34 8.13 29.06 15.17
C ARG A 34 9.12 30.08 15.73
N PRO A 35 9.36 31.20 15.03
CA PRO A 35 10.12 32.29 15.59
C PRO A 35 9.49 32.78 16.88
N LYS A 36 10.32 33.22 17.82
CA LYS A 36 9.83 33.82 19.08
C LYS A 36 9.07 35.09 18.74
N VAL A 37 7.98 35.37 19.47
CA VAL A 37 7.15 36.57 19.27
C VAL A 37 7.97 37.88 19.32
N THR A 38 9.07 37.89 20.07
CA THR A 38 9.97 39.05 20.22
C THR A 38 11.03 39.18 19.13
N SER A 39 11.10 38.23 18.19
CA SER A 39 12.10 38.26 17.10
C SER A 39 11.62 39.14 15.96
N ALA A 40 12.56 39.74 15.23
CA ALA A 40 12.25 40.61 14.10
C ALA A 40 11.53 39.86 12.96
N GLU A 41 11.68 38.54 12.91
CA GLU A 41 11.12 37.66 11.89
C GLU A 41 9.70 37.16 12.23
N ALA A 42 9.19 37.46 13.43
CA ALA A 42 7.90 36.94 13.91
C ALA A 42 6.73 37.42 13.04
N GLU A 43 6.68 38.72 12.74
CA GLU A 43 5.61 39.32 11.94
C GLU A 43 5.60 38.77 10.51
N THR A 44 6.77 38.72 9.86
CA THR A 44 6.93 38.14 8.53
C THR A 44 6.55 36.66 8.47
N TRP A 45 6.88 35.89 9.52
CA TRP A 45 6.47 34.49 9.62
C TRP A 45 4.95 34.36 9.69
N VAL A 46 4.29 35.18 10.52
CA VAL A 46 2.83 35.19 10.68
C VAL A 46 2.15 35.50 9.35
N GLU A 47 2.56 36.58 8.66
CA GLU A 47 2.00 36.98 7.37
C GLU A 47 2.12 35.88 6.31
N HIS A 48 3.33 35.32 6.15
CA HIS A 48 3.55 34.25 5.18
C HIS A 48 2.79 32.97 5.56
N SER A 49 2.71 32.65 6.84
CA SER A 49 2.00 31.48 7.32
C SER A 49 0.50 31.59 7.04
N TYR A 50 -0.13 32.74 7.28
CA TYR A 50 -1.53 32.97 6.91
C TYR A 50 -1.76 32.88 5.40
N ALA A 51 -0.90 33.52 4.60
CA ALA A 51 -1.05 33.51 3.15
C ALA A 51 -0.95 32.08 2.59
N ILE A 52 -0.01 31.28 3.08
CA ILE A 52 0.13 29.87 2.70
C ILE A 52 -1.05 29.06 3.20
N GLN A 53 -1.51 29.29 4.43
CA GLN A 53 -2.66 28.60 5.00
C GLN A 53 -3.91 28.77 4.13
N MET A 54 -4.20 30.01 3.71
CA MET A 54 -5.32 30.30 2.80
C MET A 54 -5.14 29.63 1.44
N TRP A 55 -3.92 29.67 0.90
CA TRP A 55 -3.62 29.00 -0.38
C TRP A 55 -3.79 27.48 -0.27
N LEU A 56 -3.37 26.86 0.84
CA LEU A 56 -3.57 25.44 1.09
C LEU A 56 -5.06 25.11 1.13
N GLN A 57 -5.88 25.89 1.85
CA GLN A 57 -7.33 25.72 1.87
C GLN A 57 -7.96 25.78 0.49
N GLN A 58 -7.54 26.74 -0.35
CA GLN A 58 -8.03 26.86 -1.73
C GLN A 58 -7.56 25.70 -2.63
N SER A 59 -6.46 25.04 -2.27
CA SER A 59 -5.91 23.93 -3.04
C SER A 59 -6.50 22.56 -2.66
N VAL A 60 -7.47 22.52 -1.75
CA VAL A 60 -8.18 21.34 -1.26
C VAL A 60 -9.65 21.43 -1.65
N SER A 61 -10.29 20.30 -1.96
CA SER A 61 -11.72 20.27 -2.28
C SER A 61 -12.58 20.71 -1.10
N LYS A 62 -13.78 21.23 -1.40
CA LYS A 62 -14.71 21.72 -0.38
C LYS A 62 -15.12 20.61 0.59
N GLU A 63 -15.24 19.38 0.09
CA GLU A 63 -15.61 18.20 0.87
C GLU A 63 -14.52 17.87 1.89
N ILE A 64 -13.25 17.85 1.48
CA ILE A 64 -12.13 17.57 2.38
C ILE A 64 -11.94 18.71 3.37
N ASP A 65 -12.04 19.96 2.93
CA ASP A 65 -11.94 21.13 3.81
C ASP A 65 -13.09 21.17 4.85
N ALA A 66 -14.30 20.76 4.46
CA ALA A 66 -15.42 20.58 5.39
C ALA A 66 -15.12 19.52 6.47
N MET A 67 -14.44 18.43 6.12
CA MET A 67 -13.99 17.44 7.12
C MET A 67 -13.03 18.05 8.13
N VAL A 68 -12.08 18.88 7.68
CA VAL A 68 -11.13 19.58 8.57
C VAL A 68 -11.87 20.52 9.52
N LYS A 69 -12.80 21.32 8.99
CA LYS A 69 -13.62 22.25 9.77
C LYS A 69 -14.50 21.54 10.81
N ALA A 70 -15.06 20.39 10.45
CA ALA A 70 -15.90 19.60 11.35
C ALA A 70 -15.14 19.10 12.59
N MET A 71 -13.84 18.85 12.47
CA MET A 71 -12.99 18.35 13.57
C MET A 71 -12.63 19.41 14.62
N ARG A 72 -12.90 20.69 14.37
CA ARG A 72 -12.62 21.82 15.30
C ARG A 72 -11.17 21.89 15.81
N PHE A 73 -10.20 21.44 15.03
CA PHE A 73 -8.78 21.62 15.35
C PHE A 73 -8.35 23.07 15.12
N ARG A 74 -7.22 23.47 15.72
CA ARG A 74 -6.55 24.74 15.38
C ARG A 74 -5.93 24.63 14.00
N TYR A 75 -6.17 25.62 13.15
CA TYR A 75 -5.65 25.66 11.77
C TYR A 75 -5.30 27.08 11.32
N GLU A 76 -4.97 27.95 12.27
CA GLU A 76 -4.76 29.38 12.01
C GLU A 76 -3.53 29.61 11.13
N PHE A 77 -2.49 28.81 11.36
CA PHE A 77 -1.24 28.84 10.62
C PHE A 77 -1.10 27.67 9.64
N ALA A 78 -0.18 27.79 8.68
CA ALA A 78 -0.01 26.81 7.62
C ALA A 78 0.37 25.41 8.15
N ASP A 79 1.28 25.35 9.12
CA ASP A 79 1.66 24.12 9.82
C ASP A 79 0.46 23.49 10.56
N GLU A 80 -0.34 24.32 11.23
CA GLU A 80 -1.54 23.88 11.95
C GLU A 80 -2.62 23.33 11.01
N TYR A 81 -2.83 23.98 9.86
CA TYR A 81 -3.76 23.49 8.85
C TYR A 81 -3.32 22.14 8.29
N VAL A 82 -2.03 21.96 7.99
CA VAL A 82 -1.48 20.66 7.52
C VAL A 82 -1.64 19.57 8.59
N ILE A 83 -1.36 19.87 9.86
CA ILE A 83 -1.61 18.94 10.97
C ILE A 83 -3.10 18.57 11.02
N SER A 84 -3.98 19.56 10.95
CA SER A 84 -5.43 19.37 11.06
C SER A 84 -5.99 18.57 9.89
N LEU A 85 -5.54 18.85 8.67
CA LEU A 85 -5.85 18.10 7.48
C LEU A 85 -5.40 16.64 7.63
N LYS A 86 -4.15 16.41 8.03
CA LYS A 86 -3.63 15.05 8.26
C LYS A 86 -4.41 14.30 9.33
N LYS A 87 -4.80 14.98 10.43
CA LYS A 87 -5.64 14.39 11.49
C LYS A 87 -7.04 14.06 10.99
N ALA A 88 -7.69 14.97 10.27
CA ALA A 88 -9.03 14.72 9.71
C ALA A 88 -9.02 13.50 8.79
N LEU A 89 -8.03 13.42 7.91
CA LEU A 89 -7.82 12.27 7.01
C LEU A 89 -7.47 10.97 7.76
N TYR A 90 -6.79 11.05 8.91
CA TYR A 90 -6.53 9.89 9.75
C TYR A 90 -7.82 9.39 10.41
N THR A 91 -8.62 10.31 10.97
CA THR A 91 -9.87 10.00 11.66
C THR A 91 -10.93 9.43 10.71
N THR A 92 -10.94 9.85 9.45
CA THR A 92 -11.83 9.26 8.42
C THR A 92 -11.34 7.90 7.90
N GLY A 93 -10.24 7.36 8.44
CA GLY A 93 -9.73 6.04 8.09
C GLY A 93 -8.87 5.99 6.84
N PHE A 94 -8.63 7.13 6.17
CA PHE A 94 -7.90 7.17 4.91
C PHE A 94 -6.39 6.81 5.04
N ILE A 95 -5.67 7.43 5.98
CA ILE A 95 -4.25 7.11 6.20
C ILE A 95 -4.05 5.66 6.70
N PRO A 96 -4.85 5.17 7.68
CA PRO A 96 -4.86 3.76 8.05
C PRO A 96 -5.09 2.83 6.86
N SER A 97 -6.08 3.14 6.02
CA SER A 97 -6.42 2.42 4.79
C SER A 97 -5.23 2.32 3.82
N LYS A 98 -4.59 3.46 3.47
CA LYS A 98 -3.40 3.47 2.60
C LYS A 98 -2.25 2.65 3.18
N LYS A 99 -2.03 2.72 4.50
CA LYS A 99 -0.99 1.93 5.17
C LYS A 99 -1.29 0.43 5.12
N LYS A 100 -2.55 0.02 5.29
CA LYS A 100 -2.98 -1.38 5.18
C LYS A 100 -2.82 -1.90 3.75
N VAL A 101 -3.24 -1.13 2.73
CA VAL A 101 -3.04 -1.50 1.31
C VAL A 101 -1.55 -1.59 0.98
N THR A 102 -0.75 -0.59 1.38
CA THR A 102 0.70 -0.59 1.16
C THR A 102 1.36 -1.80 1.82
N ARG A 103 0.88 -2.24 2.99
CA ARG A 103 1.38 -3.46 3.64
C ARG A 103 1.14 -4.69 2.78
N VAL A 104 -0.03 -4.84 2.18
CA VAL A 104 -0.33 -5.96 1.25
C VAL A 104 0.62 -5.91 0.05
N LEU A 105 0.76 -4.74 -0.58
CA LEU A 105 1.62 -4.56 -1.77
C LEU A 105 3.12 -4.72 -1.50
N ARG A 106 3.55 -4.57 -0.25
CA ARG A 106 4.96 -4.72 0.19
C ARG A 106 5.18 -6.00 1.00
N THR A 107 4.30 -6.98 0.87
CA THR A 107 4.54 -8.31 1.42
C THR A 107 5.22 -9.12 0.33
N TYR A 108 6.53 -9.31 0.44
CA TYR A 108 7.34 -10.04 -0.55
C TYR A 108 7.72 -11.42 -0.03
N ARG A 109 7.75 -12.42 -0.91
CA ARG A 109 8.12 -13.80 -0.58
C ARG A 109 9.52 -13.90 0.03
N ALA A 110 10.45 -13.08 -0.43
CA ALA A 110 11.84 -13.05 0.02
C ALA A 110 12.00 -12.64 1.50
N ASP A 111 11.02 -11.95 2.08
CA ASP A 111 11.07 -11.50 3.48
C ASP A 111 10.68 -12.59 4.49
N TYR A 112 10.34 -13.81 4.02
CA TYR A 112 9.83 -14.90 4.85
C TYR A 112 10.71 -16.17 4.75
N PRO A 113 10.86 -16.90 5.86
CA PRO A 113 11.70 -18.10 5.91
C PRO A 113 11.12 -19.26 5.08
N SER A 114 9.81 -19.30 4.86
CA SER A 114 9.14 -20.30 4.05
C SER A 114 8.04 -19.69 3.18
N ALA A 115 7.72 -20.35 2.07
CA ALA A 115 6.61 -19.96 1.20
C ALA A 115 5.26 -20.06 1.92
N ILE A 116 5.08 -21.07 2.78
CA ILE A 116 3.86 -21.26 3.58
C ILE A 116 3.68 -20.07 4.54
N ASP A 117 4.75 -19.65 5.24
CA ASP A 117 4.71 -18.48 6.12
C ASP A 117 4.35 -17.20 5.35
N PHE A 118 4.95 -17.02 4.17
CA PHE A 118 4.60 -15.91 3.29
C PHE A 118 3.11 -15.90 2.96
N VAL A 119 2.54 -17.02 2.49
CA VAL A 119 1.12 -17.09 2.08
C VAL A 119 0.18 -16.78 3.25
N HIS A 120 0.46 -17.32 4.44
CA HIS A 120 -0.32 -17.00 5.64
C HIS A 120 -0.25 -15.50 6.00
N LYS A 121 0.93 -14.89 5.93
CA LYS A 121 1.12 -13.47 6.25
C LYS A 121 0.49 -12.57 5.20
N PHE A 122 0.59 -12.93 3.93
CA PHE A 122 -0.05 -12.24 2.81
C PHE A 122 -1.58 -12.29 2.91
N CYS A 123 -2.16 -13.47 3.16
CA CYS A 123 -3.60 -13.65 3.40
C CYS A 123 -4.10 -12.86 4.63
N SER A 124 -3.32 -12.87 5.72
CA SER A 124 -3.63 -12.07 6.92
C SER A 124 -3.59 -10.56 6.64
N ALA A 125 -2.60 -10.10 5.87
CA ALA A 125 -2.49 -8.70 5.48
C ALA A 125 -3.66 -8.28 4.59
N TYR A 126 -4.03 -9.10 3.60
CA TYR A 126 -5.18 -8.88 2.74
C TYR A 126 -6.48 -8.79 3.55
N THR A 127 -6.76 -9.78 4.40
CA THR A 127 -7.98 -9.81 5.24
C THR A 127 -8.12 -8.53 6.06
N LYS A 128 -7.03 -8.10 6.72
CA LYS A 128 -7.01 -6.85 7.51
C LYS A 128 -7.22 -5.61 6.66
N ALA A 129 -6.68 -5.58 5.43
CA ALA A 129 -6.88 -4.46 4.52
C ALA A 129 -8.34 -4.38 4.05
N THR A 130 -8.98 -5.52 3.81
CA THR A 130 -10.37 -5.58 3.33
C THR A 130 -11.45 -5.19 4.33
N GLU A 131 -11.10 -5.11 5.62
CA GLU A 131 -11.98 -4.53 6.66
C GLU A 131 -12.28 -3.04 6.40
N GLU A 132 -11.37 -2.32 5.73
CA GLU A 132 -11.45 -0.87 5.54
C GLU A 132 -11.43 -0.46 4.07
N VAL A 133 -10.78 -1.24 3.20
CA VAL A 133 -10.58 -0.91 1.77
C VAL A 133 -10.97 -2.08 0.89
N ARG A 134 -11.78 -1.82 -0.15
CA ARG A 134 -12.02 -2.82 -1.19
C ARG A 134 -10.78 -2.99 -2.06
N LEU A 135 -10.14 -4.14 -1.97
CA LEU A 135 -9.07 -4.57 -2.89
C LEU A 135 -9.65 -5.55 -3.90
N ALA A 136 -9.30 -5.37 -5.18
CA ALA A 136 -9.76 -6.22 -6.26
C ALA A 136 -9.13 -7.62 -6.11
N PRO A 137 -9.93 -8.71 -5.96
CA PRO A 137 -9.37 -10.05 -5.72
C PRO A 137 -8.41 -10.52 -6.81
N GLY A 138 -8.70 -10.21 -8.09
CA GLY A 138 -7.80 -10.56 -9.20
C GLY A 138 -6.41 -9.93 -9.12
N MET A 139 -6.30 -8.71 -8.59
CA MET A 139 -5.01 -8.07 -8.34
C MET A 139 -4.22 -8.83 -7.27
N ILE A 140 -4.89 -9.23 -6.19
CA ILE A 140 -4.28 -9.94 -5.07
C ILE A 140 -3.84 -11.35 -5.47
N VAL A 141 -4.64 -12.04 -6.27
CA VAL A 141 -4.25 -13.31 -6.88
C VAL A 141 -3.01 -13.14 -7.75
N SER A 142 -2.96 -12.12 -8.59
CA SER A 142 -1.82 -11.89 -9.49
C SER A 142 -0.51 -11.68 -8.70
N LEU A 143 -0.56 -10.84 -7.66
CA LEU A 143 0.60 -10.60 -6.78
C LEU A 143 1.04 -11.87 -6.05
N LEU A 144 0.08 -12.65 -5.52
CA LEU A 144 0.37 -13.90 -4.83
C LEU A 144 1.10 -14.91 -5.75
N LEU A 145 0.61 -15.08 -6.97
CA LEU A 145 1.16 -16.06 -7.90
C LEU A 145 2.53 -15.64 -8.44
N ASP A 146 2.75 -14.35 -8.66
CA ASP A 146 4.03 -13.79 -9.09
C ASP A 146 5.12 -14.04 -8.03
N GLU A 147 4.83 -13.75 -6.77
CA GLU A 147 5.75 -13.95 -5.65
C GLU A 147 6.10 -15.42 -5.39
N LEU A 148 5.28 -16.37 -5.84
CA LEU A 148 5.47 -17.82 -5.63
C LEU A 148 6.02 -18.55 -6.86
N GLN A 149 6.35 -17.83 -7.92
CA GLN A 149 6.77 -18.43 -9.19
C GLN A 149 8.00 -19.33 -9.02
N SER A 150 8.94 -18.99 -8.13
CA SER A 150 10.13 -19.80 -7.84
C SER A 150 9.88 -21.00 -6.92
N ASP A 151 8.82 -20.99 -6.12
CA ASP A 151 8.56 -22.06 -5.13
C ASP A 151 7.77 -23.22 -5.76
N ILE A 152 6.77 -22.93 -6.62
CA ILE A 152 5.83 -23.93 -7.17
C ILE A 152 5.48 -23.67 -8.65
N LEU A 153 6.49 -23.43 -9.49
CA LEU A 153 6.35 -23.00 -10.89
C LEU A 153 5.29 -23.76 -11.70
N THR A 154 5.30 -25.10 -11.64
CA THR A 154 4.37 -25.95 -12.42
C THR A 154 2.91 -25.70 -12.02
N PHE A 155 2.65 -25.59 -10.71
CA PHE A 155 1.32 -25.28 -10.19
C PHE A 155 0.88 -23.88 -10.61
N ILE A 156 1.77 -22.89 -10.52
CA ILE A 156 1.49 -21.51 -10.93
C ILE A 156 1.14 -21.45 -12.42
N ALA A 157 1.91 -22.11 -13.29
CA ALA A 157 1.63 -22.17 -14.72
C ALA A 157 0.26 -22.79 -15.02
N ALA A 158 -0.07 -23.91 -14.35
CA ALA A 158 -1.38 -24.55 -14.49
C ALA A 158 -2.51 -23.62 -14.03
N ARG A 159 -2.31 -22.89 -12.94
CA ARG A 159 -3.32 -21.96 -12.39
C ARG A 159 -3.54 -20.74 -13.29
N LEU A 160 -2.48 -20.18 -13.86
CA LEU A 160 -2.58 -19.07 -14.82
C LEU A 160 -3.32 -19.49 -16.10
N ALA A 161 -3.04 -20.69 -16.62
CA ALA A 161 -3.75 -21.25 -17.78
C ALA A 161 -5.24 -21.46 -17.48
N ASP A 162 -5.52 -22.02 -16.31
CA ASP A 162 -6.87 -22.25 -15.82
C ASP A 162 -7.67 -20.95 -15.64
N TYR A 163 -7.08 -19.90 -15.08
CA TYR A 163 -7.75 -18.59 -15.00
C TYR A 163 -7.99 -17.96 -16.36
N SER A 164 -7.04 -18.09 -17.28
CA SER A 164 -7.20 -17.60 -18.65
C SER A 164 -8.35 -18.30 -19.38
N ASN A 165 -8.65 -19.54 -19.03
CA ASN A 165 -9.78 -20.30 -19.57
C ASN A 165 -11.12 -19.94 -18.88
N ARG A 166 -11.11 -19.75 -17.56
CA ARG A 166 -12.33 -19.52 -16.77
C ARG A 166 -12.81 -18.07 -16.80
N TYR A 167 -11.91 -17.11 -16.95
CA TYR A 167 -12.22 -15.70 -16.82
C TYR A 167 -11.80 -14.94 -18.07
N GLU A 168 -12.73 -14.17 -18.63
CA GLU A 168 -12.44 -13.23 -19.73
C GLU A 168 -11.40 -12.18 -19.31
N ASN A 169 -11.40 -11.79 -18.04
CA ASN A 169 -10.34 -10.98 -17.43
C ASN A 169 -10.24 -11.22 -15.91
N ILE A 170 -9.10 -10.82 -15.32
CA ILE A 170 -8.82 -10.97 -13.89
C ILE A 170 -9.80 -10.21 -12.98
N VAL A 171 -10.55 -9.23 -13.51
CA VAL A 171 -11.53 -8.45 -12.74
C VAL A 171 -12.76 -9.29 -12.38
N LYS A 172 -13.00 -10.40 -13.08
CA LYS A 172 -14.07 -11.36 -12.78
C LYS A 172 -13.73 -12.30 -11.62
N ILE A 173 -12.47 -12.34 -11.17
CA ILE A 173 -12.06 -13.14 -10.01
C ILE A 173 -12.72 -12.57 -8.76
N THR A 174 -13.43 -13.42 -8.03
CA THR A 174 -14.16 -13.04 -6.82
C THR A 174 -13.34 -13.26 -5.54
N ALA A 175 -13.77 -12.70 -4.41
CA ALA A 175 -13.12 -12.95 -3.13
C ALA A 175 -13.14 -14.45 -2.73
N PRO A 176 -14.25 -15.19 -2.91
CA PRO A 176 -14.25 -16.65 -2.75
C PRO A 176 -13.20 -17.37 -3.61
N ASP A 177 -13.01 -16.95 -4.87
CA ASP A 177 -12.00 -17.54 -5.74
C ASP A 177 -10.58 -17.29 -5.20
N LEU A 178 -10.31 -16.09 -4.71
CA LEU A 178 -9.03 -15.76 -4.04
C LEU A 178 -8.82 -16.60 -2.78
N PHE A 179 -9.83 -16.75 -1.91
CA PHE A 179 -9.69 -17.58 -0.71
C PHE A 179 -9.46 -19.06 -1.04
N ARG A 180 -10.14 -19.58 -2.07
CA ARG A 180 -9.85 -20.92 -2.60
C ARG A 180 -8.40 -21.02 -3.06
N THR A 181 -7.89 -20.00 -3.75
CA THR A 181 -6.51 -19.96 -4.25
C THR A 181 -5.50 -20.00 -3.11
N PHE A 182 -5.73 -19.26 -2.01
CA PHE A 182 -4.88 -19.37 -0.82
C PHE A 182 -4.81 -20.80 -0.28
N THR A 183 -5.95 -21.48 -0.18
CA THR A 183 -6.00 -22.86 0.29
C THR A 183 -5.29 -23.83 -0.65
N GLU A 184 -5.52 -23.72 -1.95
CA GLU A 184 -4.88 -24.58 -2.95
C GLU A 184 -3.36 -24.39 -2.98
N VAL A 185 -2.89 -23.15 -2.88
CA VAL A 185 -1.46 -22.83 -2.82
C VAL A 185 -0.81 -23.41 -1.57
N ILE A 186 -1.43 -23.24 -0.39
CA ILE A 186 -0.90 -23.81 0.86
C ILE A 186 -0.77 -25.33 0.73
N HIS A 187 -1.80 -25.99 0.20
CA HIS A 187 -1.79 -27.44 0.02
C HIS A 187 -0.66 -27.90 -0.91
N GLU A 188 -0.45 -27.20 -2.04
CA GLU A 188 0.64 -27.52 -2.96
C GLU A 188 2.02 -27.35 -2.30
N LEU A 189 2.20 -26.29 -1.51
CA LEU A 189 3.44 -26.04 -0.79
C LEU A 189 3.71 -27.10 0.29
N GLU A 190 2.68 -27.62 0.94
CA GLU A 190 2.78 -28.75 1.88
C GLU A 190 3.22 -30.04 1.16
N ILE A 191 2.69 -30.31 -0.04
CA ILE A 191 3.14 -31.44 -0.87
C ILE A 191 4.60 -31.26 -1.30
N ALA A 192 4.95 -30.07 -1.79
CA ALA A 192 6.30 -29.76 -2.25
C ALA A 192 7.34 -29.86 -1.13
N SER A 193 6.98 -29.49 0.10
CA SER A 193 7.87 -29.56 1.27
C SER A 193 8.00 -30.96 1.88
N THR A 194 7.03 -31.86 1.62
CA THR A 194 7.05 -33.25 2.11
C THR A 194 7.67 -34.24 1.13
N LEU A 195 7.84 -33.86 -0.14
CA LEU A 195 8.59 -34.64 -1.11
C LEU A 195 10.07 -34.71 -0.68
N PRO A 196 10.60 -35.88 -0.28
CA PRO A 196 11.99 -35.98 0.09
C PRO A 196 12.85 -35.65 -1.14
N THR A 197 13.93 -34.91 -0.92
CA THR A 197 14.97 -34.56 -1.91
C THR A 197 15.46 -35.77 -2.73
N ASN A 198 15.25 -36.98 -2.21
CA ASN A 198 15.50 -38.24 -2.88
C ASN A 198 14.65 -38.49 -4.14
N PHE A 199 13.45 -37.92 -4.27
CA PHE A 199 12.65 -38.10 -5.50
C PHE A 199 13.23 -37.34 -6.69
N ALA A 200 13.81 -36.15 -6.47
CA ALA A 200 14.53 -35.43 -7.53
C ALA A 200 15.81 -36.18 -7.95
N ILE A 201 16.52 -36.79 -6.99
CA ILE A 201 17.70 -37.63 -7.28
C ILE A 201 17.27 -38.89 -8.04
N ILE A 202 16.20 -39.56 -7.62
CA ILE A 202 15.68 -40.75 -8.28
C ILE A 202 15.18 -40.41 -9.69
N LEU A 203 14.45 -39.30 -9.90
CA LEU A 203 14.01 -38.89 -11.25
C LEU A 203 15.19 -38.53 -12.15
N THR A 204 16.22 -37.87 -11.60
CA THR A 204 17.44 -37.52 -12.35
C THR A 204 18.24 -38.77 -12.72
N ILE A 205 18.37 -39.73 -11.80
CA ILE A 205 19.00 -41.03 -12.06
C ILE A 205 18.18 -41.84 -13.08
N PHE A 206 16.85 -41.82 -13.00
CA PHE A 206 15.97 -42.53 -13.91
C PHE A 206 16.02 -41.94 -15.33
N LEU A 207 16.03 -40.60 -15.46
CA LEU A 207 16.20 -39.91 -16.75
C LEU A 207 17.60 -40.15 -17.36
N ILE A 208 18.65 -40.19 -16.54
CA ILE A 208 20.01 -40.54 -17.00
C ILE A 208 20.07 -42.00 -17.48
N LEU A 209 19.42 -42.93 -16.78
CA LEU A 209 19.39 -44.35 -17.16
C LEU A 209 18.57 -44.63 -18.42
N ILE A 210 17.54 -43.82 -18.71
CA ILE A 210 16.76 -43.90 -19.96
C ILE A 210 17.55 -43.34 -21.16
N LEU A 211 18.47 -42.39 -20.95
CA LEU A 211 19.27 -41.79 -22.02
C LEU A 211 20.54 -42.61 -22.37
N ILE A 212 20.88 -43.63 -21.58
CA ILE A 212 22.10 -44.45 -21.75
C ILE A 212 21.77 -45.89 -22.23
N ASN A 213 20.48 -46.26 -22.34
CA ASN A 213 20.02 -47.46 -23.06
C ASN A 213 19.37 -47.09 -24.39
#